data_AF-A0A353P3J9-F1
#
_entry.id   AF-A0A353P3J9-F1
#
_cell.length_a   1.000
_cell.length_b   1.000
_cell.length_c   1.000
_cell.angle_alpha   90.00
_cell.angle_beta   90.00
_cell.angle_gamma   90.00
#
_symmetry.space_group_name_H-M   'P 1'
#
loop_
_entity.id
_entity.type
_entity.pdbx_description
1 polymer ?
#
loop_
_entity_poly.entity_id
_entity_poly.type
_entity_poly.pdbx_seq_one_letter_code
_entity_poly.pdbx_strand_id
1 'polypeptide(L)'
;MDRRKYMFQTVIWFIAAGHTFFIGIALLIISIIFSMISKKVCHKLIIYFFSIISLVLIFMAVILLPRFYYFAWAILITGWLLFFASKNKVQNRYFNFLSIAVLCSTLFIFASAIPLVLKPDMPKERFDKLFIIGDSVSAGIGGKAEKTWPKIFINKYGANVIDLSVSGSTVTTAIRQARQITEPNQLVLLEIGGNDFLFSTPYPQFENSFKQILELVKKQNSTIVMMEIPMLPKHFRYGEIQRRLAKEYDTLIVPKRFFASVQRTKGAGRDFIHLSEKGHQLMAEKLWYILRPCLEN
;
A
#
# COMPACT_ATOMS: atom_id res chain seq x y z
N MET A 1 -19.29 18.53 3.21
CA MET A 1 -17.95 18.40 3.85
C MET A 1 -17.16 19.69 3.61
N ASP A 2 -16.61 20.30 4.66
CA ASP A 2 -15.78 21.52 4.57
C ASP A 2 -14.57 21.29 3.64
N ARG A 3 -14.25 22.28 2.78
CA ARG A 3 -13.11 22.26 1.84
C ARG A 3 -11.79 21.96 2.58
N ARG A 4 -11.61 22.46 3.81
CA ARG A 4 -10.41 22.18 4.62
C ARG A 4 -10.31 20.72 5.06
N LYS A 5 -11.42 20.12 5.50
CA LYS A 5 -11.47 18.69 5.87
C LYS A 5 -11.17 17.79 4.67
N TYR A 6 -11.71 18.14 3.50
CA TYR A 6 -11.42 17.42 2.25
C TYR A 6 -9.95 17.48 1.85
N MET A 7 -9.34 18.66 1.91
CA MET A 7 -7.92 18.84 1.58
C MET A 7 -7.04 18.04 2.54
N PHE A 8 -7.32 18.08 3.85
CA PHE A 8 -6.59 17.30 4.84
C PHE A 8 -6.70 15.79 4.60
N GLN A 9 -7.91 15.28 4.35
CA GLN A 9 -8.14 13.87 4.01
C GLN A 9 -7.38 13.46 2.73
N THR A 10 -7.42 14.31 1.70
CA THR A 10 -6.70 14.08 0.45
C THR A 10 -5.20 13.92 0.67
N VAL A 11 -4.60 14.77 1.51
CA VAL A 11 -3.17 14.70 1.85
C VAL A 11 -2.84 13.42 2.63
N ILE A 12 -3.66 13.02 3.59
CA ILE A 12 -3.40 11.79 4.34
C ILE A 12 -3.46 10.57 3.42
N TRP A 13 -4.49 10.47 2.57
CA TRP A 13 -4.60 9.35 1.62
C TRP A 13 -3.48 9.35 0.59
N PHE A 14 -2.96 10.51 0.23
CA PHE A 14 -1.78 10.64 -0.62
C PHE A 14 -0.51 10.06 0.04
N ILE A 15 -0.31 10.35 1.33
CA ILE A 15 0.80 9.80 2.12
C ILE A 15 0.61 8.29 2.35
N ALA A 16 -0.58 7.85 2.75
CA ALA A 16 -0.91 6.45 3.01
C ALA A 16 -0.76 5.57 1.75
N ALA A 17 -1.04 6.13 0.56
CA ALA A 17 -0.79 5.47 -0.72
C ALA A 17 0.70 5.33 -1.08
N GLY A 18 1.59 6.01 -0.35
CA GLY A 18 3.03 6.01 -0.59
C GLY A 18 3.48 6.94 -1.73
N HIS A 19 2.66 7.89 -2.17
CA HIS A 19 3.04 8.77 -3.28
C HIS A 19 4.21 9.72 -2.94
N THR A 20 4.33 10.14 -1.68
CA THR A 20 5.44 10.99 -1.23
C THR A 20 6.80 10.32 -1.41
N PHE A 21 6.87 8.98 -1.38
CA PHE A 21 8.09 8.24 -1.68
C PHE A 21 8.63 8.56 -3.08
N PHE A 22 7.78 8.42 -4.10
CA PHE A 22 8.19 8.59 -5.50
C PHE A 22 8.53 10.04 -5.82
N ILE A 23 7.81 11.00 -5.21
CA ILE A 23 8.15 12.43 -5.33
C ILE A 23 9.50 12.71 -4.66
N GLY A 24 9.72 12.20 -3.45
CA GLY A 24 10.99 12.36 -2.75
C GLY A 24 12.15 11.77 -3.54
N ILE A 25 12.02 10.54 -4.06
CA ILE A 25 13.04 9.93 -4.92
C ILE A 25 13.33 10.79 -6.16
N ALA A 26 12.31 11.31 -6.85
CA ALA A 26 12.51 12.17 -8.01
C ALA A 26 13.27 13.46 -7.65
N LEU A 27 12.90 14.12 -6.55
CA LEU A 27 13.60 15.31 -6.05
C LEU A 27 15.05 15.01 -5.66
N LEU A 28 15.30 13.84 -5.06
CA LEU A 28 16.66 13.42 -4.69
C LEU A 28 17.51 13.17 -5.93
N ILE A 29 16.98 12.49 -6.95
CA ILE A 29 17.67 12.27 -8.24
C ILE A 29 18.05 13.62 -8.87
N ILE A 30 17.11 14.57 -8.91
CA ILE A 30 17.36 15.93 -9.41
C ILE A 30 18.49 16.60 -8.61
N SER A 31 18.45 16.51 -7.28
CA SER A 31 19.49 17.05 -6.40
C SER A 31 20.87 16.45 -6.67
N ILE A 32 20.94 15.13 -6.83
CA ILE A 32 22.19 14.40 -7.14
C ILE A 32 22.77 14.87 -8.47
N ILE A 33 21.97 14.86 -9.54
CA ILE A 33 22.40 15.28 -10.88
C ILE A 33 22.84 16.75 -10.85
N PHE A 34 22.06 17.62 -10.21
CA PHE A 34 22.38 19.05 -10.12
C PHE A 34 23.67 19.33 -9.35
N SER A 35 23.99 18.52 -8.33
CA SER A 35 25.25 18.62 -7.59
C SER A 35 26.51 18.32 -8.40
N MET A 36 26.38 17.50 -9.45
CA MET A 36 27.48 17.13 -10.34
C MET A 36 27.77 18.23 -11.37
N ILE A 37 26.73 18.96 -11.78
CA ILE A 37 26.81 19.98 -12.84
C ILE A 37 27.11 21.37 -12.25
N SER A 38 26.58 21.65 -11.06
CA SER A 38 26.64 22.97 -10.47
C SER A 38 28.05 23.35 -9.99
N LYS A 39 28.51 24.54 -10.42
CA LYS A 39 29.79 25.13 -10.00
C LYS A 39 29.63 26.37 -9.09
N LYS A 40 28.41 26.89 -8.92
CA LYS A 40 28.17 28.11 -8.13
C LYS A 40 27.87 27.77 -6.67
N VAL A 41 28.42 28.58 -5.75
CA VAL A 41 28.22 28.42 -4.30
C VAL A 41 26.75 28.59 -3.90
N CYS A 42 26.01 29.51 -4.52
CA CYS A 42 24.59 29.73 -4.24
C CYS A 42 23.70 28.50 -4.46
N HIS A 43 24.09 27.59 -5.35
CA HIS A 43 23.34 26.35 -5.60
C HIS A 43 23.53 25.30 -4.49
N LYS A 44 24.54 25.44 -3.60
CA LYS A 44 24.73 24.51 -2.49
C LYS A 44 23.53 24.47 -1.56
N LEU A 45 22.99 25.65 -1.20
CA LEU A 45 21.82 25.77 -0.34
C LEU A 45 20.59 25.11 -0.97
N ILE A 46 20.42 25.28 -2.28
CA ILE A 46 19.32 24.69 -3.05
C ILE A 46 19.40 23.16 -3.03
N ILE A 47 20.59 22.58 -3.25
CA ILE A 47 20.82 21.13 -3.20
C ILE A 47 20.53 20.58 -1.81
N TYR A 48 21.01 21.24 -0.74
CA TYR A 48 20.69 20.82 0.62
C TYR A 48 19.19 20.88 0.90
N PHE A 49 18.53 21.97 0.53
CA PHE A 49 17.10 22.14 0.71
C PHE A 49 16.29 21.01 0.03
N PHE A 50 16.56 20.74 -1.25
CA PHE A 50 15.87 19.67 -1.98
C PHE A 50 16.22 18.27 -1.44
N SER A 51 17.46 18.04 -1.03
CA SER A 51 17.86 16.76 -0.43
C SER A 51 17.15 16.52 0.90
N ILE A 52 17.07 17.52 1.77
CA ILE A 52 16.37 17.42 3.06
C ILE A 52 14.88 17.17 2.83
N ILE A 53 14.24 17.96 1.96
CA ILE A 53 12.82 17.76 1.62
C ILE A 53 12.58 16.37 1.05
N SER A 54 13.45 15.89 0.17
CA SER A 54 13.33 14.55 -0.40
C SER A 54 13.33 13.46 0.67
N LEU A 55 14.26 13.54 1.62
CA LEU A 55 14.38 12.59 2.73
C LEU A 55 13.15 12.62 3.65
N VAL A 56 12.62 13.81 3.92
CA VAL A 56 11.37 13.96 4.70
C VAL A 56 10.20 13.29 3.98
N LEU A 57 10.04 13.53 2.67
CA LEU A 57 8.96 12.93 1.87
C LEU A 57 9.06 11.40 1.79
N ILE A 58 10.28 10.87 1.67
CA ILE A 58 10.54 9.43 1.65
C ILE A 58 10.23 8.81 3.01
N PHE A 59 10.66 9.43 4.12
CA PHE A 59 10.42 8.92 5.47
C PHE A 59 8.94 9.00 5.88
N MET A 60 8.21 10.00 5.38
CA MET A 60 6.76 10.10 5.56
C MET A 60 6.00 8.99 4.82
N ALA A 61 6.58 8.38 3.79
CA ALA A 61 5.92 7.32 3.04
C ALA A 61 6.09 5.96 3.71
N VAL A 62 5.04 5.15 3.70
CA VAL A 62 5.11 3.76 4.19
C VAL A 62 5.39 2.82 3.02
N ILE A 63 6.63 2.74 2.55
CA ILE A 63 7.05 1.73 1.56
C ILE A 63 7.83 0.62 2.29
N LEU A 64 7.30 -0.61 2.24
CA LEU A 64 7.76 -1.74 3.05
C LEU A 64 8.92 -2.51 2.37
N LEU A 65 9.99 -1.78 2.05
CA LEU A 65 11.26 -2.39 1.63
C LEU A 65 12.03 -2.95 2.84
N PRO A 66 12.93 -3.93 2.63
CA PRO A 66 13.82 -4.43 3.67
C PRO A 66 14.60 -3.29 4.37
N ARG A 67 14.66 -3.32 5.70
CA ARG A 67 15.25 -2.22 6.50
C ARG A 67 16.72 -1.96 6.16
N PHE A 68 17.46 -3.01 5.82
CA PHE A 68 18.87 -2.88 5.46
C PHE A 68 19.07 -2.09 4.14
N TYR A 69 18.08 -2.10 3.22
CA TYR A 69 18.12 -1.25 2.03
C TYR A 69 18.14 0.23 2.43
N TYR A 70 17.22 0.65 3.31
CA TYR A 70 17.19 2.02 3.81
C TYR A 70 18.44 2.40 4.59
N PHE A 71 18.95 1.50 5.44
CA PHE A 71 20.15 1.76 6.24
C PHE A 71 21.40 1.96 5.36
N ALA A 72 21.67 1.04 4.44
CA ALA A 72 22.79 1.16 3.51
C ALA A 72 22.68 2.42 2.65
N TRP A 73 21.48 2.72 2.17
CA TRP A 73 21.21 3.89 1.36
C TRP A 73 21.37 5.21 2.14
N ALA A 74 20.93 5.25 3.40
CA ALA A 74 21.10 6.42 4.26
C ALA A 74 22.59 6.72 4.55
N ILE A 75 23.42 5.68 4.71
CA ILE A 75 24.88 5.84 4.87
C ILE A 75 25.46 6.50 3.61
N LEU A 76 25.10 6.02 2.42
CA LEU A 76 25.57 6.59 1.15
C LEU A 76 25.15 8.05 0.98
N ILE A 77 23.89 8.39 1.26
CA ILE A 77 23.39 9.77 1.17
C ILE A 77 24.11 10.67 2.19
N THR A 78 24.29 10.19 3.41
CA THR A 78 24.99 10.96 4.46
C THR A 78 26.42 11.25 4.06
N GLY A 79 27.17 10.23 3.61
CA GLY A 79 28.52 10.40 3.09
C GLY A 79 28.57 11.38 1.91
N TRP A 80 27.60 11.30 1.00
CA TRP A 80 27.48 12.21 -0.15
C TRP A 80 27.22 13.67 0.27
N LEU A 81 26.31 13.92 1.22
CA LEU A 81 26.02 15.26 1.74
C LEU A 81 27.21 15.87 2.49
N LEU A 82 27.95 15.05 3.26
CA LEU A 82 29.16 15.48 3.97
C LEU A 82 30.29 15.80 2.99
N PHE A 83 30.52 14.96 1.98
CA PHE A 83 31.52 15.20 0.95
C PHE A 83 31.19 16.43 0.09
N PHE A 84 29.90 16.66 -0.17
CA PHE A 84 29.43 17.88 -0.85
C PHE A 84 29.76 19.16 -0.07
N ALA A 85 29.74 19.10 1.27
CA ALA A 85 30.04 20.24 2.14
C ALA A 85 31.50 20.69 1.99
N SER A 86 32.43 19.73 1.98
CA SER A 86 33.88 19.95 2.02
C SER A 86 34.56 20.06 0.64
N LYS A 87 33.79 19.95 -0.45
CA LYS A 87 34.26 19.81 -1.84
C LYS A 87 35.27 20.89 -2.30
N ASN A 88 36.50 20.46 -2.58
CA ASN A 88 37.58 21.19 -3.29
C ASN A 88 37.86 20.61 -4.71
N LYS A 89 38.74 21.25 -5.52
CA LYS A 89 39.01 20.84 -6.93
C LYS A 89 39.44 19.38 -7.11
N VAL A 90 40.37 18.86 -6.29
CA VAL A 90 40.86 17.45 -6.35
C VAL A 90 39.76 16.46 -5.94
N GLN A 91 38.95 16.86 -4.95
CA GLN A 91 37.82 16.06 -4.45
C GLN A 91 36.69 15.91 -5.48
N ASN A 92 36.66 16.71 -6.55
CA ASN A 92 35.57 16.71 -7.53
C ASN A 92 35.41 15.37 -8.29
N ARG A 93 36.52 14.66 -8.57
CA ARG A 93 36.45 13.33 -9.21
C ARG A 93 35.81 12.29 -8.30
N TYR A 94 36.28 12.19 -7.06
CA TYR A 94 35.73 11.27 -6.05
C TYR A 94 34.27 11.60 -5.70
N PHE A 95 33.92 12.89 -5.65
CA PHE A 95 32.52 13.32 -5.47
C PHE A 95 31.61 12.80 -6.58
N ASN A 96 32.04 12.86 -7.83
CA ASN A 96 31.23 12.39 -8.96
C ASN A 96 31.04 10.88 -8.90
N PHE A 97 32.08 10.10 -8.57
CA PHE A 97 31.94 8.66 -8.33
C PHE A 97 30.94 8.36 -7.21
N LEU A 98 31.04 9.05 -6.07
CA LEU A 98 30.11 8.90 -4.96
C LEU A 98 28.68 9.29 -5.37
N SER A 99 28.51 10.38 -6.13
CA SER A 99 27.21 10.82 -6.63
C SER A 99 26.57 9.79 -7.56
N ILE A 100 27.36 9.15 -8.43
CA ILE A 100 26.89 8.05 -9.28
C ILE A 100 26.49 6.84 -8.42
N ALA A 101 27.27 6.49 -7.39
CA ALA A 101 26.91 5.41 -6.47
C ALA A 101 25.59 5.69 -5.71
N VAL A 102 25.39 6.94 -5.25
CA VAL A 102 24.13 7.38 -4.62
C VAL A 102 22.98 7.36 -5.63
N LEU A 103 23.22 7.76 -6.88
CA LEU A 103 22.21 7.71 -7.94
C LEU A 103 21.79 6.26 -8.24
N CYS A 104 22.76 5.36 -8.46
CA CYS A 104 22.49 3.94 -8.72
C CYS A 104 21.74 3.28 -7.56
N SER A 105 22.16 3.53 -6.31
CA SER A 105 21.44 3.01 -5.14
C SER A 105 20.04 3.60 -5.00
N THR A 106 19.85 4.90 -5.32
CA THR A 106 18.52 5.54 -5.35
C THR A 106 17.61 4.92 -6.41
N LEU A 107 18.14 4.64 -7.61
CA LEU A 107 17.42 3.95 -8.67
C LEU A 107 17.10 2.50 -8.31
N PHE A 108 17.99 1.81 -7.59
CA PHE A 108 17.72 0.48 -7.05
C PHE A 108 16.57 0.50 -6.02
N ILE A 109 16.57 1.47 -5.09
CA ILE A 109 15.48 1.67 -4.12
C ILE A 109 14.16 1.96 -4.84
N PHE A 110 14.18 2.82 -5.87
CA PHE A 110 13.02 3.10 -6.72
C PHE A 110 12.49 1.83 -7.38
N ALA A 111 13.35 1.08 -8.08
CA ALA A 111 12.99 -0.14 -8.79
C ALA A 111 12.43 -1.21 -7.84
N SER A 112 13.04 -1.38 -6.66
CA SER A 112 12.59 -2.33 -5.63
C SER A 112 11.21 -1.97 -5.08
N ALA A 113 10.84 -0.69 -5.07
CA ALA A 113 9.53 -0.25 -4.60
C ALA A 113 8.41 -0.47 -5.63
N ILE A 114 8.72 -0.61 -6.93
CA ILE A 114 7.72 -0.75 -7.99
C ILE A 114 6.82 -1.97 -7.80
N PRO A 115 7.33 -3.20 -7.57
CA PRO A 115 6.49 -4.38 -7.39
C PRO A 115 5.54 -4.28 -6.19
N LEU A 116 5.94 -3.56 -5.13
CA LEU A 116 5.12 -3.39 -3.94
C LEU A 116 3.83 -2.59 -4.20
N VAL A 117 3.78 -1.90 -5.33
CA VAL A 117 2.77 -0.89 -5.57
C VAL A 117 2.02 -1.06 -6.89
N LEU A 118 2.43 -2.00 -7.73
CA LEU A 118 1.68 -2.43 -8.90
C LEU A 118 0.57 -3.41 -8.50
N LYS A 119 -0.45 -3.55 -9.36
CA LYS A 119 -1.46 -4.60 -9.17
C LYS A 119 -0.76 -5.97 -9.13
N PRO A 120 -1.29 -6.96 -8.38
CA PRO A 120 -0.80 -8.31 -8.50
C PRO A 120 -1.10 -8.85 -9.91
N ASP A 121 -0.26 -9.78 -10.36
CA ASP A 121 -0.60 -10.62 -11.50
C ASP A 121 -1.45 -11.78 -10.99
N MET A 122 -2.71 -11.76 -11.40
CA MET A 122 -3.69 -12.76 -11.01
C MET A 122 -3.46 -14.05 -11.82
N PRO A 123 -3.68 -15.23 -11.21
CA PRO A 123 -3.61 -16.49 -11.94
C PRO A 123 -4.65 -16.49 -13.07
N LYS A 124 -4.37 -17.23 -14.14
CA LYS A 124 -5.30 -17.39 -15.26
C LYS A 124 -6.31 -18.52 -15.05
N GLU A 125 -6.21 -19.22 -13.92
CA GLU A 125 -7.20 -20.21 -13.53
C GLU A 125 -8.52 -19.53 -13.17
N ARG A 126 -9.61 -20.25 -13.38
CA ARG A 126 -10.96 -19.75 -13.16
C ARG A 126 -11.49 -20.29 -11.84
N PHE A 127 -12.09 -19.41 -11.05
CA PHE A 127 -12.72 -19.78 -9.78
C PHE A 127 -14.24 -19.71 -9.89
N ASP A 128 -14.91 -20.65 -9.24
CA ASP A 128 -16.37 -20.75 -9.28
C ASP A 128 -17.06 -19.70 -8.42
N LYS A 129 -16.42 -19.33 -7.28
CA LYS A 129 -16.94 -18.33 -6.35
C LYS A 129 -15.82 -17.41 -5.85
N LEU A 130 -16.21 -16.16 -5.60
CA LEU A 130 -15.44 -15.18 -4.85
C LEU A 130 -16.00 -15.07 -3.44
N PHE A 131 -15.25 -15.51 -2.44
CA PHE A 131 -15.55 -15.26 -1.04
C PHE A 131 -14.91 -13.95 -0.60
N ILE A 132 -15.66 -13.12 0.13
CA ILE A 132 -15.15 -11.85 0.66
C ILE A 132 -15.20 -11.91 2.17
N ILE A 133 -14.03 -11.89 2.81
CA ILE A 133 -13.91 -11.68 4.25
C ILE A 133 -13.51 -10.22 4.44
N GLY A 134 -14.49 -9.40 4.80
CA GLY A 134 -14.32 -7.95 4.88
C GLY A 134 -14.84 -7.33 6.18
N ASP A 135 -14.54 -6.05 6.37
CA ASP A 135 -15.14 -5.24 7.43
C ASP A 135 -16.23 -4.27 6.91
N SER A 136 -16.36 -3.07 7.50
CA SER A 136 -17.33 -2.06 7.11
C SER A 136 -17.10 -1.50 5.71
N VAL A 137 -15.88 -1.55 5.18
CA VAL A 137 -15.58 -1.13 3.80
C VAL A 137 -16.27 -2.04 2.78
N SER A 138 -16.43 -3.32 3.11
CA SER A 138 -17.14 -4.31 2.29
C SER A 138 -18.62 -4.44 2.65
N ALA A 139 -18.93 -4.53 3.94
CA ALA A 139 -20.29 -4.72 4.44
C ALA A 139 -21.18 -3.47 4.28
N GLY A 140 -20.57 -2.30 4.13
CA GLY A 140 -21.25 -1.02 4.20
C GLY A 140 -21.64 -0.64 5.63
N ILE A 141 -22.18 0.58 5.78
CA ILE A 141 -22.66 1.12 7.06
C ILE A 141 -24.06 1.71 6.98
N GLY A 142 -24.67 1.76 5.80
CA GLY A 142 -25.99 2.31 5.51
C GLY A 142 -27.13 1.30 5.56
N GLY A 143 -26.91 0.10 6.09
CA GLY A 143 -27.93 -0.96 6.21
C GLY A 143 -28.26 -1.66 4.88
N LYS A 144 -29.35 -2.46 4.88
CA LYS A 144 -29.66 -3.41 3.79
C LYS A 144 -29.80 -2.78 2.39
N ALA A 145 -30.27 -1.53 2.32
CA ALA A 145 -30.49 -0.82 1.06
C ALA A 145 -29.20 -0.30 0.40
N GLU A 146 -28.07 -0.32 1.11
CA GLU A 146 -26.79 0.12 0.53
C GLU A 146 -26.32 -0.84 -0.57
N LYS A 147 -25.95 -0.25 -1.72
CA LYS A 147 -25.32 -0.92 -2.85
C LYS A 147 -23.82 -1.03 -2.60
N THR A 148 -23.45 -2.02 -1.78
CA THR A 148 -22.06 -2.30 -1.44
C THR A 148 -21.30 -2.81 -2.66
N TRP A 149 -19.97 -2.67 -2.65
CA TRP A 149 -19.13 -3.10 -3.77
C TRP A 149 -19.23 -4.62 -4.06
N PRO A 150 -19.41 -5.52 -3.06
CA PRO A 150 -19.70 -6.93 -3.32
C PRO A 150 -21.01 -7.15 -4.08
N LYS A 151 -22.08 -6.42 -3.71
CA LYS A 151 -23.36 -6.48 -4.45
C LYS A 151 -23.23 -5.96 -5.88
N ILE A 152 -22.39 -4.94 -6.10
CA ILE A 152 -22.11 -4.43 -7.45
C ILE A 152 -21.40 -5.50 -8.29
N PHE A 153 -20.50 -6.31 -7.70
CA PHE A 153 -19.90 -7.44 -8.41
C PHE A 153 -20.94 -8.41 -8.96
N ILE A 154 -21.92 -8.79 -8.13
CA ILE A 154 -23.01 -9.69 -8.52
C ILE A 154 -23.85 -9.02 -9.63
N ASN A 155 -24.35 -7.82 -9.38
CA ASN A 155 -25.36 -7.20 -10.23
C ASN A 155 -24.82 -6.65 -11.55
N LYS A 156 -23.59 -6.11 -11.56
CA LYS A 156 -22.98 -5.47 -12.74
C LYS A 156 -22.11 -6.42 -13.54
N TYR A 157 -21.41 -7.32 -12.87
CA TYR A 157 -20.41 -8.19 -13.49
C TYR A 157 -20.79 -9.67 -13.53
N GLY A 158 -21.93 -10.06 -12.92
CA GLY A 158 -22.39 -11.45 -12.93
C GLY A 158 -21.50 -12.41 -12.13
N ALA A 159 -20.62 -11.90 -11.28
CA ALA A 159 -19.72 -12.72 -10.48
C ALA A 159 -20.49 -13.46 -9.37
N ASN A 160 -20.15 -14.73 -9.15
CA ASN A 160 -20.70 -15.52 -8.05
C ASN A 160 -19.99 -15.15 -6.75
N VAL A 161 -20.56 -14.21 -5.99
CA VAL A 161 -19.94 -13.66 -4.78
C VAL A 161 -20.65 -14.17 -3.53
N ILE A 162 -19.86 -14.68 -2.58
CA ILE A 162 -20.29 -14.97 -1.22
C ILE A 162 -19.68 -13.89 -0.30
N ASP A 163 -20.49 -12.90 0.03
CA ASP A 163 -20.10 -11.81 0.92
C ASP A 163 -20.24 -12.23 2.39
N LEU A 164 -19.11 -12.47 3.06
CA LEU A 164 -19.04 -12.80 4.48
C LEU A 164 -18.67 -11.58 5.34
N SER A 165 -18.59 -10.39 4.75
CA SER A 165 -18.12 -9.19 5.45
C SER A 165 -19.05 -8.78 6.59
N VAL A 166 -18.46 -8.27 7.67
CA VAL A 166 -19.19 -7.78 8.84
C VAL A 166 -18.61 -6.46 9.30
N SER A 167 -19.46 -5.44 9.36
CA SER A 167 -19.06 -4.11 9.82
C SER A 167 -18.45 -4.15 11.22
N GLY A 168 -17.31 -3.48 11.40
CA GLY A 168 -16.56 -3.47 12.66
C GLY A 168 -15.74 -4.73 12.95
N SER A 169 -15.68 -5.70 12.03
CA SER A 169 -14.86 -6.89 12.24
C SER A 169 -13.35 -6.57 12.32
N THR A 170 -12.69 -7.18 13.30
CA THR A 170 -11.24 -7.31 13.38
C THR A 170 -10.79 -8.64 12.79
N VAL A 171 -9.49 -8.81 12.56
CA VAL A 171 -8.90 -10.08 12.08
C VAL A 171 -9.27 -11.24 13.00
N THR A 172 -9.22 -11.04 14.32
CA THR A 172 -9.62 -12.10 15.27
C THR A 172 -11.08 -12.51 15.07
N THR A 173 -11.99 -11.54 14.94
CA THR A 173 -13.41 -11.88 14.72
C THR A 173 -13.65 -12.50 13.35
N ALA A 174 -12.82 -12.18 12.35
CA ALA A 174 -12.92 -12.66 10.97
C ALA A 174 -12.61 -14.17 10.81
N ILE A 175 -12.04 -14.82 11.84
CA ILE A 175 -11.78 -16.27 11.85
C ILE A 175 -13.07 -17.08 11.66
N ARG A 176 -14.21 -16.62 12.19
CA ARG A 176 -15.49 -17.32 12.01
C ARG A 176 -15.98 -17.29 10.55
N GLN A 177 -15.66 -16.24 9.79
CA GLN A 177 -15.95 -16.15 8.36
C GLN A 177 -15.05 -17.11 7.58
N ALA A 178 -13.76 -17.16 7.91
CA ALA A 178 -12.82 -18.07 7.27
C ALA A 178 -13.25 -19.55 7.41
N ARG A 179 -13.84 -19.93 8.55
CA ARG A 179 -14.38 -21.29 8.76
C ARG A 179 -15.58 -21.65 7.88
N GLN A 180 -16.26 -20.68 7.28
CA GLN A 180 -17.39 -20.93 6.38
C GLN A 180 -16.93 -21.30 4.96
N ILE A 181 -15.63 -21.16 4.67
CA ILE A 181 -15.04 -21.55 3.40
C ILE A 181 -14.64 -23.03 3.51
N THR A 182 -15.46 -23.89 2.91
CA THR A 182 -15.32 -25.35 3.00
C THR A 182 -15.12 -26.03 1.64
N GLU A 183 -15.22 -25.27 0.55
CA GLU A 183 -15.10 -25.78 -0.82
C GLU A 183 -13.71 -25.45 -1.39
N PRO A 184 -13.14 -26.34 -2.21
CA PRO A 184 -11.86 -26.08 -2.87
C PRO A 184 -12.00 -25.23 -4.13
N ASN A 185 -10.86 -24.79 -4.68
CA ASN A 185 -10.77 -24.01 -5.92
C ASN A 185 -11.59 -22.71 -5.89
N GLN A 186 -11.44 -21.96 -4.80
CA GLN A 186 -12.15 -20.69 -4.58
C GLN A 186 -11.17 -19.52 -4.59
N LEU A 187 -11.68 -18.34 -4.96
CA LEU A 187 -10.98 -17.08 -4.76
C LEU A 187 -11.44 -16.47 -3.44
N VAL A 188 -10.52 -16.14 -2.56
CA VAL A 188 -10.84 -15.50 -1.28
C VAL A 188 -10.18 -14.12 -1.20
N LEU A 189 -10.99 -13.08 -1.17
CA LEU A 189 -10.55 -11.71 -0.97
C LEU A 189 -10.64 -11.32 0.51
N LEU A 190 -9.49 -10.99 1.09
CA LEU A 190 -9.36 -10.51 2.47
C LEU A 190 -9.27 -8.98 2.48
N GLU A 191 -10.29 -8.33 3.00
CA GLU A 191 -10.38 -6.89 3.22
C GLU A 191 -10.56 -6.64 4.73
N ILE A 192 -9.53 -6.98 5.51
CA ILE A 192 -9.65 -7.02 6.98
C ILE A 192 -8.39 -6.48 7.66
N GLY A 193 -8.56 -5.96 8.87
CA GLY A 193 -7.50 -5.45 9.73
C GLY A 193 -7.41 -3.94 9.84
N GLY A 194 -8.25 -3.19 9.11
CA GLY A 194 -8.40 -1.75 9.30
C GLY A 194 -8.82 -1.42 10.74
N ASN A 195 -9.79 -2.17 11.28
CA ASN A 195 -10.24 -2.02 12.67
C ASN A 195 -9.15 -2.37 13.70
N ASP A 196 -8.30 -3.36 13.44
CA ASP A 196 -7.17 -3.68 14.32
C ASP A 196 -6.16 -2.55 14.41
N PHE A 197 -5.89 -1.88 13.29
CA PHE A 197 -5.10 -0.66 13.25
C PHE A 197 -5.76 0.47 14.06
N LEU A 198 -7.07 0.68 13.89
CA LEU A 198 -7.82 1.73 14.59
C LEU A 198 -7.89 1.49 16.11
N PHE A 199 -8.09 0.24 16.53
CA PHE A 199 -8.17 -0.16 17.93
C PHE A 199 -6.82 -0.53 18.54
N SER A 200 -5.72 -0.41 17.79
CA SER A 200 -4.37 -0.74 18.22
C SER A 200 -4.22 -2.16 18.77
N THR A 201 -4.81 -3.16 18.09
CA THR A 201 -4.65 -4.58 18.44
C THR A 201 -3.16 -4.93 18.55
N PRO A 202 -2.70 -5.62 19.62
CA PRO A 202 -1.32 -6.01 19.76
C PRO A 202 -0.79 -6.77 18.54
N TYR A 203 0.40 -6.39 18.04
CA TYR A 203 0.98 -6.99 16.83
C TYR A 203 1.04 -8.54 16.86
N PRO A 204 1.43 -9.21 17.97
CA PRO A 204 1.42 -10.67 18.02
C PRO A 204 0.02 -11.27 17.87
N GLN A 205 -1.01 -10.62 18.45
CA GLN A 205 -2.40 -11.07 18.33
C GLN A 205 -2.92 -10.89 16.89
N PHE A 206 -2.64 -9.74 16.28
CA PHE A 206 -2.99 -9.46 14.89
C PHE A 206 -2.36 -10.49 13.96
N GLU A 207 -1.05 -10.75 14.12
CA GLU A 207 -0.32 -11.74 13.34
C GLU A 207 -0.89 -13.16 13.52
N ASN A 208 -1.05 -13.61 14.76
CA ASN A 208 -1.55 -14.96 15.04
C ASN A 208 -2.97 -15.17 14.50
N SER A 209 -3.82 -14.14 14.57
CA SER A 209 -5.17 -14.21 14.02
C SER A 209 -5.16 -14.27 12.50
N PHE A 210 -4.29 -13.48 11.85
CA PHE A 210 -4.14 -13.52 10.39
C PHE A 210 -3.60 -14.88 9.92
N LYS A 211 -2.60 -15.44 10.61
CA LYS A 211 -2.09 -16.79 10.33
C LYS A 211 -3.22 -17.83 10.35
N GLN A 212 -4.06 -17.81 11.38
CA GLN A 212 -5.20 -18.72 11.46
C GLN A 212 -6.17 -18.58 10.28
N ILE A 213 -6.48 -17.35 9.83
CA ILE A 213 -7.32 -17.15 8.64
C ILE A 213 -6.66 -17.75 7.41
N LEU A 214 -5.37 -17.46 7.19
CA LEU A 214 -4.64 -17.93 6.02
C LEU A 214 -4.53 -19.47 6.02
N GLU A 215 -4.28 -20.09 7.17
CA GLU A 215 -4.24 -21.55 7.33
C GLU A 215 -5.59 -22.20 7.01
N LEU A 216 -6.68 -21.66 7.55
CA LEU A 216 -8.02 -22.18 7.29
C LEU A 216 -8.37 -22.12 5.81
N VAL A 217 -8.02 -21.04 5.13
CA VAL A 217 -8.34 -20.83 3.71
C VAL A 217 -7.41 -21.64 2.80
N LYS A 218 -6.09 -21.66 3.06
CA LYS A 218 -5.15 -22.46 2.26
C LYS A 218 -5.40 -23.96 2.41
N LYS A 219 -5.91 -24.43 3.56
CA LYS A 219 -6.31 -25.83 3.75
C LYS A 219 -7.35 -26.30 2.73
N GLN A 220 -8.17 -25.39 2.21
CA GLN A 220 -9.14 -25.69 1.15
C GLN A 220 -8.55 -25.59 -0.26
N ASN A 221 -7.24 -25.42 -0.43
CA ASN A 221 -6.63 -25.17 -1.75
C ASN A 221 -7.28 -23.97 -2.48
N SER A 222 -7.58 -22.91 -1.73
CA SER A 222 -8.11 -21.65 -2.26
C SER A 222 -7.00 -20.66 -2.56
N THR A 223 -7.19 -19.85 -3.60
CA THR A 223 -6.31 -18.73 -3.93
C THR A 223 -6.71 -17.52 -3.10
N ILE A 224 -5.74 -16.94 -2.39
CA ILE A 224 -5.98 -15.83 -1.48
C ILE A 224 -5.47 -14.53 -2.11
N VAL A 225 -6.32 -13.52 -2.10
CA VAL A 225 -5.97 -12.14 -2.40
C VAL A 225 -6.22 -11.31 -1.15
N MET A 226 -5.22 -10.56 -0.70
CA MET A 226 -5.31 -9.72 0.48
C MET A 226 -5.16 -8.26 0.10
N MET A 227 -6.08 -7.43 0.58
CA MET A 227 -5.96 -5.99 0.52
C MET A 227 -4.99 -5.51 1.59
N GLU A 228 -3.96 -4.79 1.17
CA GLU A 228 -3.03 -4.17 2.09
C GLU A 228 -3.67 -2.97 2.78
N ILE A 229 -3.57 -2.94 4.11
CA ILE A 229 -4.15 -1.88 4.92
C ILE A 229 -3.42 -0.56 4.63
N PRO A 230 -4.15 0.53 4.30
CA PRO A 230 -3.55 1.85 4.26
C PRO A 230 -3.19 2.31 5.66
N MET A 231 -1.94 2.71 5.86
CA MET A 231 -1.46 3.10 7.20
C MET A 231 -0.51 4.28 7.15
N LEU A 232 -0.47 5.02 8.24
CA LEU A 232 0.50 6.06 8.51
C LEU A 232 1.81 5.47 9.04
N PRO A 233 2.96 6.19 8.96
CA PRO A 233 4.28 5.69 9.34
C PRO A 233 4.36 5.04 10.71
N LYS A 234 3.67 5.57 11.72
CA LYS A 234 3.65 5.02 13.09
C LYS A 234 3.16 3.56 13.15
N HIS A 235 2.34 3.14 12.20
CA HIS A 235 1.64 1.85 12.22
C HIS A 235 2.17 0.86 11.17
N PHE A 236 3.35 1.12 10.60
CA PHE A 236 3.94 0.33 9.51
C PHE A 236 4.03 -1.18 9.79
N ARG A 237 4.11 -1.58 11.06
CA ARG A 237 4.24 -2.98 11.48
C ARG A 237 3.06 -3.86 11.08
N TYR A 238 1.83 -3.34 11.01
CA TYR A 238 0.69 -4.13 10.52
C TYR A 238 0.90 -4.55 9.05
N GLY A 239 1.40 -3.63 8.22
CA GLY A 239 1.69 -3.90 6.81
C GLY A 239 2.90 -4.81 6.63
N GLU A 240 3.93 -4.65 7.47
CA GLU A 240 5.09 -5.56 7.51
C GLU A 240 4.64 -7.00 7.81
N ILE A 241 3.71 -7.18 8.76
CA ILE A 241 3.09 -8.48 9.05
C ILE A 241 2.32 -8.98 7.83
N GLN A 242 1.41 -8.19 7.24
CA GLN A 242 0.63 -8.62 6.06
C GLN A 242 1.54 -9.07 4.91
N ARG A 243 2.59 -8.30 4.59
CA ARG A 243 3.53 -8.61 3.50
C ARG A 243 4.35 -9.87 3.78
N ARG A 244 4.78 -10.07 5.03
CA ARG A 244 5.51 -11.28 5.42
C ARG A 244 4.61 -12.51 5.35
N LEU A 245 3.41 -12.43 5.92
CA LEU A 245 2.45 -13.53 5.88
C LEU A 245 2.02 -13.84 4.44
N ALA A 246 1.88 -12.82 3.59
CA ALA A 246 1.58 -13.05 2.19
C ALA A 246 2.67 -13.85 1.46
N LYS A 247 3.94 -13.63 1.80
CA LYS A 247 5.05 -14.45 1.29
C LYS A 247 5.03 -15.86 1.88
N GLU A 248 4.75 -15.99 3.17
CA GLU A 248 4.72 -17.27 3.91
C GLU A 248 3.60 -18.19 3.41
N TYR A 249 2.43 -17.64 3.09
CA TYR A 249 1.23 -18.39 2.68
C TYR A 249 0.89 -18.24 1.20
N ASP A 250 1.83 -17.73 0.37
CA ASP A 250 1.62 -17.52 -1.07
C ASP A 250 0.27 -16.85 -1.38
N THR A 251 0.13 -15.64 -0.84
CA THR A 251 -1.07 -14.80 -0.94
C THR A 251 -0.75 -13.59 -1.81
N LEU A 252 -1.62 -13.30 -2.77
CA LEU A 252 -1.49 -12.11 -3.60
C LEU A 252 -1.88 -10.87 -2.80
N ILE A 253 -1.20 -9.75 -3.03
CA ILE A 253 -1.53 -8.49 -2.36
C ILE A 253 -2.05 -7.47 -3.37
N VAL A 254 -3.24 -6.94 -3.08
CA VAL A 254 -3.72 -5.69 -3.67
C VAL A 254 -3.11 -4.54 -2.85
N PRO A 255 -2.20 -3.72 -3.43
CA PRO A 255 -1.53 -2.68 -2.65
C PRO A 255 -2.49 -1.61 -2.13
N LYS A 256 -2.15 -1.02 -0.98
CA LYS A 256 -2.99 -0.02 -0.31
C LYS A 256 -3.35 1.20 -1.15
N ARG A 257 -2.56 1.51 -2.20
CA ARG A 257 -2.85 2.61 -3.12
C ARG A 257 -4.19 2.46 -3.84
N PHE A 258 -4.68 1.23 -4.03
CA PHE A 258 -5.95 1.00 -4.72
C PHE A 258 -7.10 1.57 -3.89
N PHE A 259 -7.21 1.15 -2.64
CA PHE A 259 -8.20 1.70 -1.72
C PHE A 259 -7.96 3.18 -1.40
N ALA A 260 -6.71 3.59 -1.17
CA ALA A 260 -6.38 5.01 -0.95
C ALA A 260 -6.80 5.90 -2.14
N SER A 261 -6.70 5.40 -3.38
CA SER A 261 -7.15 6.13 -4.56
C SER A 261 -8.68 6.28 -4.63
N VAL A 262 -9.44 5.32 -4.10
CA VAL A 262 -10.90 5.47 -3.91
C VAL A 262 -11.16 6.60 -2.93
N GLN A 263 -10.56 6.54 -1.74
CA GLN A 263 -10.82 7.51 -0.67
C GLN A 263 -10.35 8.94 -0.99
N ARG A 264 -9.33 9.09 -1.84
CA ARG A 264 -8.89 10.39 -2.35
C ARG A 264 -9.88 11.01 -3.34
N THR A 265 -10.79 10.23 -3.91
CA THR A 265 -11.75 10.73 -4.91
C THR A 265 -12.85 11.53 -4.24
N LYS A 266 -13.11 12.74 -4.74
CA LYS A 266 -14.13 13.65 -4.19
C LYS A 266 -15.50 12.96 -4.12
N GLY A 267 -16.05 12.90 -2.91
CA GLY A 267 -17.35 12.32 -2.62
C GLY A 267 -17.38 10.79 -2.63
N ALA A 268 -16.22 10.12 -2.63
CA ALA A 268 -16.15 8.65 -2.55
C ALA A 268 -16.24 8.15 -1.10
N GLY A 269 -15.72 8.88 -0.11
CA GLY A 269 -15.89 8.56 1.31
C GLY A 269 -17.15 9.21 1.91
N ARG A 270 -17.83 8.48 2.81
CA ARG A 270 -18.83 9.06 3.74
C ARG A 270 -18.16 9.82 4.86
N ASP A 271 -17.07 9.25 5.37
CA ASP A 271 -16.20 9.83 6.37
C ASP A 271 -14.73 9.57 6.00
N PHE A 272 -13.85 9.43 6.98
CA PHE A 272 -12.45 9.17 6.74
C PHE A 272 -12.16 7.78 6.16
N ILE A 273 -12.97 6.76 6.48
CA ILE A 273 -12.71 5.34 6.20
C ILE A 273 -13.86 4.63 5.48
N HIS A 274 -15.10 5.04 5.68
CA HIS A 274 -16.26 4.37 5.10
C HIS A 274 -16.58 4.89 3.70
N LEU A 275 -17.01 3.99 2.83
CA LEU A 275 -17.37 4.31 1.45
C LEU A 275 -18.79 4.89 1.37
N SER A 276 -18.95 5.86 0.48
CA SER A 276 -20.27 6.29 -0.04
C SER A 276 -20.71 5.36 -1.16
N GLU A 277 -21.91 5.57 -1.69
CA GLU A 277 -22.36 4.84 -2.90
C GLU A 277 -21.37 5.01 -4.07
N LYS A 278 -20.90 6.24 -4.31
CA LYS A 278 -19.85 6.52 -5.30
C LYS A 278 -18.53 5.79 -4.97
N GLY A 279 -18.19 5.72 -3.69
CA GLY A 279 -17.03 4.97 -3.20
C GLY A 279 -17.12 3.48 -3.50
N HIS A 280 -18.28 2.87 -3.21
CA HIS A 280 -18.54 1.47 -3.53
C HIS A 280 -18.49 1.19 -5.04
N GLN A 281 -19.01 2.09 -5.88
CA GLN A 281 -18.89 1.98 -7.34
C GLN A 281 -17.41 1.99 -7.80
N LEU A 282 -16.62 2.95 -7.33
CA LEU A 282 -15.20 3.05 -7.70
C LEU A 282 -14.37 1.89 -7.14
N MET A 283 -14.71 1.43 -5.94
CA MET A 283 -14.08 0.26 -5.33
C MET A 283 -14.37 -1.00 -6.16
N ALA A 284 -15.62 -1.20 -6.57
CA ALA A 284 -16.01 -2.30 -7.43
C ALA A 284 -15.25 -2.26 -8.77
N GLU A 285 -15.18 -1.10 -9.43
CA GLU A 285 -14.46 -0.96 -10.70
C GLU A 285 -12.96 -1.29 -10.57
N LYS A 286 -12.32 -0.82 -9.49
CA LYS A 286 -10.89 -1.08 -9.25
C LYS A 286 -10.59 -2.52 -8.91
N LEU A 287 -11.39 -3.13 -8.04
CA LEU A 287 -11.21 -4.54 -7.71
C LEU A 287 -11.55 -5.43 -8.91
N TRP A 288 -12.59 -5.09 -9.68
CA TRP A 288 -12.92 -5.82 -10.91
C TRP A 288 -11.76 -5.80 -11.90
N TYR A 289 -11.16 -4.62 -12.14
CA TYR A 289 -9.98 -4.52 -13.00
C TYR A 289 -8.83 -5.46 -12.60
N ILE A 290 -8.67 -5.74 -11.30
CA ILE A 290 -7.67 -6.67 -10.80
C ILE A 290 -8.13 -8.11 -10.92
N LEU A 291 -9.33 -8.43 -10.43
CA LEU A 291 -9.82 -9.80 -10.22
C LEU A 291 -10.46 -10.44 -11.46
N ARG A 292 -10.87 -9.63 -12.45
CA ARG A 292 -11.53 -10.11 -13.66
C ARG A 292 -10.80 -11.26 -14.38
N PRO A 293 -9.45 -11.35 -14.44
CA PRO A 293 -8.80 -12.46 -15.14
C PRO A 293 -9.11 -13.84 -14.55
N CYS A 294 -9.60 -13.91 -13.31
CA CYS A 294 -9.99 -15.18 -12.67
C CYS A 294 -11.51 -15.38 -12.55
N LEU A 295 -12.30 -14.35 -12.87
CA LEU A 295 -13.74 -14.30 -12.61
C LEU A 295 -14.58 -14.11 -13.89
N GLU A 296 -14.01 -13.54 -14.95
CA GLU A 296 -14.65 -13.46 -16.27
C GLU A 296 -14.59 -14.82 -16.99
N ASN A 297 -15.58 -15.06 -17.85
CA ASN A 297 -15.60 -16.17 -18.80
C ASN A 297 -14.69 -15.90 -20.00
#